data_AF-A0A382EJ93-F1
#
_entry.id   AF-A0A382EJ93-F1
#
_cell.length_a   1.000
_cell.length_b   1.000
_cell.length_c   1.000
_cell.angle_alpha   90.00
_cell.angle_beta   90.00
_cell.angle_gamma   90.00
#
_symmetry.space_group_name_H-M   'P 1'
#
loop_
_entity.id
_entity.type
_entity.pdbx_description
1 polymer ?
#
loop_
_entity_poly.entity_id
_entity_poly.type
_entity_poly.pdbx_seq_one_letter_code
_entity_poly.pdbx_strand_id
1 'polypeptide(L)'
;GFGVSYSTDVYRYLWYWQSLGGGSGYPWYGRTYNVGIEPFTSYPNEGLEKAVENGTALLVNGGEEINTTLFAVAFESNKGVKNILADGTVRLKT
;
A
#
# COMPACT_ATOMS: atom_id res chain seq x y z
N GLY A 1 6.78 -10.18 -10.56
CA GLY A 1 6.12 -8.92 -10.18
C GLY A 1 5.43 -9.06 -8.84
N PHE A 2 5.00 -7.93 -8.28
CA PHE A 2 4.30 -7.86 -7.01
C PHE A 2 3.09 -6.94 -7.16
N GLY A 3 2.00 -7.22 -6.47
CA GLY A 3 0.82 -6.35 -6.48
C GLY A 3 -0.01 -6.53 -5.23
N VAL A 4 -0.93 -5.58 -5.02
CA VAL A 4 -1.87 -5.57 -3.91
C VAL A 4 -3.29 -5.43 -4.44
N SER A 5 -4.23 -6.06 -3.74
CA SER A 5 -5.66 -5.92 -3.97
C SER A 5 -6.33 -5.62 -2.64
N TYR A 6 -7.14 -4.58 -2.58
CA TYR A 6 -7.67 -4.04 -1.34
C TYR A 6 -8.98 -3.29 -1.60
N SER A 7 -9.82 -3.17 -0.57
CA SER A 7 -11.02 -2.33 -0.65
C SER A 7 -10.66 -0.84 -0.66
N THR A 8 -11.07 -0.14 -1.71
CA THR A 8 -10.90 1.32 -1.84
C THR A 8 -11.86 2.11 -0.96
N ASP A 9 -12.91 1.48 -0.45
CA ASP A 9 -13.84 2.11 0.50
C ASP A 9 -13.16 2.34 1.86
N VAL A 10 -12.22 1.46 2.24
CA VAL A 10 -11.41 1.58 3.46
C VAL A 10 -10.07 2.24 3.16
N TYR A 11 -9.28 1.65 2.25
CA TYR A 11 -7.96 2.17 1.87
C TYR A 11 -8.09 3.08 0.65
N ARG A 12 -8.46 4.34 0.90
CA ARG A 12 -8.72 5.34 -0.15
C ARG A 12 -7.46 5.80 -0.91
N TYR A 13 -6.28 5.47 -0.40
CA TYR A 13 -5.00 5.91 -0.94
C TYR A 13 -4.02 4.75 -1.08
N LEU A 14 -3.03 4.95 -1.95
CA LEU A 14 -1.89 4.05 -2.11
C LEU A 14 -0.62 4.85 -1.89
N TRP A 15 0.06 4.60 -0.78
CA TRP A 15 1.37 5.17 -0.55
C TRP A 15 2.41 4.42 -1.37
N TYR A 16 3.29 5.18 -2.02
CA TYR A 16 4.36 4.67 -2.84
C TYR A 16 5.66 5.34 -2.40
N TRP A 17 6.60 4.53 -1.91
CA TRP A 17 7.91 5.01 -1.50
C TRP A 17 9.01 4.19 -2.13
N GLN A 18 10.18 4.81 -2.27
CA GLN A 18 11.35 4.21 -2.87
C GLN A 18 12.54 4.41 -1.94
N SER A 19 13.19 3.32 -1.54
CA SER A 19 14.48 3.35 -0.87
C SER A 19 15.53 2.86 -1.84
N LEU A 20 16.07 3.79 -2.64
CA LEU A 20 17.08 3.54 -3.65
C LEU A 20 18.46 3.99 -3.13
N GLY A 21 19.10 3.10 -2.38
CA GLY A 21 20.30 3.35 -1.59
C GLY A 21 20.00 3.42 -0.09
N GLY A 22 18.82 3.85 0.34
CA GLY A 22 18.49 3.94 1.78
C GLY A 22 19.40 4.88 2.57
N GLY A 23 19.37 4.74 3.90
CA GLY A 23 20.18 5.59 4.78
C GLY A 23 21.68 5.28 4.70
N SER A 24 22.53 6.30 4.88
CA SER A 24 23.99 6.13 4.88
C SER A 24 24.53 5.49 6.17
N GLY A 25 23.77 5.53 7.26
CA GLY A 25 24.13 4.95 8.55
C GLY A 25 23.52 3.57 8.81
N TYR A 26 23.78 3.04 10.00
CA TYR A 26 23.11 1.85 10.52
C TYR A 26 21.57 2.01 10.45
N PRO A 27 20.81 0.97 10.08
CA PRO A 27 21.25 -0.37 9.64
C PRO A 27 21.47 -0.50 8.13
N TRP A 28 21.25 0.59 7.37
CA TRP A 28 21.07 0.53 5.92
C TRP A 28 22.40 0.62 5.14
N TYR A 29 23.30 1.52 5.52
CA TYR A 29 24.63 1.72 4.92
C TYR A 29 24.63 1.86 3.39
N GLY A 30 23.62 2.48 2.79
CA GLY A 30 23.57 2.61 1.33
C GLY A 30 23.08 1.36 0.57
N ARG A 31 22.60 0.31 1.27
CA ARG A 31 22.43 -1.03 0.69
C ARG A 31 21.00 -1.47 0.40
N THR A 32 19.99 -0.65 0.65
CA THR A 32 18.61 -1.01 0.31
C THR A 32 18.29 -0.58 -1.10
N TYR A 33 17.65 -1.45 -1.88
CA TYR A 33 17.10 -1.09 -3.19
C TYR A 33 15.71 -1.71 -3.32
N ASN A 34 14.71 -0.98 -2.85
CA ASN A 34 13.35 -1.50 -2.80
C ASN A 34 12.32 -0.39 -2.92
N VAL A 35 11.11 -0.79 -3.25
CA VAL A 35 9.92 0.05 -3.26
C VAL A 35 8.89 -0.52 -2.30
N GLY A 36 8.10 0.35 -1.69
CA GLY A 36 6.93 -0.03 -0.91
C GLY A 36 5.66 0.42 -1.59
N ILE A 37 4.64 -0.43 -1.52
CA ILE A 37 3.28 -0.17 -1.98
C ILE A 37 2.37 -0.43 -0.80
N GLU A 38 1.77 0.61 -0.24
CA GLU A 38 1.04 0.56 1.02
C GLU A 38 -0.38 1.12 0.85
N PRO A 39 -1.40 0.26 0.76
CA PRO A 39 -2.78 0.70 0.85
C PRO A 39 -3.03 1.39 2.19
N PHE A 40 -3.53 2.62 2.15
CA PHE A 40 -3.61 3.51 3.32
C PHE A 40 -4.94 4.25 3.36
N THR A 41 -5.41 4.56 4.57
CA THR A 41 -6.72 5.18 4.80
C THR A 41 -6.69 6.71 4.65
N SER A 42 -5.51 7.32 4.74
CA SER A 42 -5.24 8.76 4.75
C SER A 42 -3.93 9.17 4.03
N TYR A 43 -3.65 10.48 3.99
CA TYR A 43 -2.34 11.07 3.60
C TYR A 43 -2.17 12.41 4.37
N PRO A 44 -1.00 13.09 4.41
CA PRO A 44 0.34 12.72 3.91
C PRO A 44 1.16 11.96 4.98
N ASN A 45 2.49 11.90 4.82
CA ASN A 45 3.43 11.27 5.75
C ASN A 45 3.83 12.14 6.96
N GLU A 46 3.14 13.27 7.17
CA GLU A 46 3.41 14.23 8.26
C GLU A 46 2.71 13.85 9.58
N GLY A 47 1.97 12.73 9.59
CA GLY A 47 1.31 12.19 10.79
C GLY A 47 -0.18 12.50 10.88
N LEU A 48 -0.78 12.10 12.01
CA LEU A 48 -2.23 12.12 12.20
C LEU A 48 -2.83 13.54 12.17
N GLU A 49 -2.14 14.52 12.76
CA GLU A 49 -2.62 15.91 12.78
C GLU A 49 -2.91 16.42 11.36
N LYS A 50 -1.98 16.19 10.42
CA LYS A 50 -2.17 16.57 9.01
C LYS A 50 -3.26 15.78 8.31
N ALA A 51 -3.40 14.50 8.62
CA ALA A 51 -4.52 13.70 8.13
C ALA A 51 -5.88 14.20 8.67
N VAL A 52 -5.94 14.73 9.89
CA VAL A 52 -7.14 15.35 10.45
C VAL A 52 -7.42 16.69 9.77
N GLU A 53 -6.41 17.57 9.68
CA GLU A 53 -6.51 18.89 9.04
C GLU A 53 -7.02 18.79 7.59
N ASN A 54 -6.55 17.80 6.83
CA ASN A 54 -6.94 17.61 5.44
C ASN A 54 -8.19 16.73 5.25
N GLY A 55 -8.82 16.27 6.34
CA GLY A 55 -10.07 15.51 6.32
C GLY A 55 -9.93 14.06 5.85
N THR A 56 -8.73 13.49 5.82
CA THR A 56 -8.50 12.11 5.35
C THR A 56 -8.29 11.12 6.48
N ALA A 57 -8.16 11.56 7.74
CA ALA A 57 -8.14 10.67 8.88
C ALA A 57 -9.38 9.76 8.90
N LEU A 58 -9.18 8.46 9.11
CA LEU A 58 -10.27 7.52 9.31
C LEU A 58 -10.82 7.68 10.73
N LEU A 59 -12.11 7.97 10.85
CA LEU A 59 -12.79 8.03 12.14
C LEU A 59 -13.34 6.65 12.48
N VAL A 60 -13.13 6.23 13.73
CA VAL A 60 -13.70 5.00 14.29
C VAL A 60 -14.35 5.38 15.61
N ASN A 61 -15.67 5.24 15.68
CA ASN A 61 -16.47 5.62 16.84
C ASN A 61 -16.39 4.59 17.96
N GLY A 62 -16.89 4.95 19.15
CA GLY A 62 -16.98 4.03 20.28
C GLY A 62 -17.82 2.81 19.94
N GLY A 63 -17.22 1.63 19.97
CA GLY A 63 -17.87 0.36 19.62
C GLY A 63 -17.99 0.09 18.11
N GLU A 64 -17.47 0.97 17.25
CA GLU A 64 -17.40 0.72 15.82
C GLU A 64 -16.26 -0.23 15.49
N GLU A 65 -16.51 -1.13 14.54
CA GLU A 65 -15.53 -2.05 14.00
C GLU A 65 -15.50 -1.92 12.48
N ILE A 66 -14.30 -1.72 11.91
CA ILE A 66 -14.07 -1.67 10.47
C ILE A 66 -13.28 -2.91 10.08
N ASN A 67 -13.90 -3.77 9.28
CA ASN A 67 -13.28 -4.97 8.74
C ASN A 67 -12.95 -4.79 7.27
N THR A 68 -11.79 -5.29 6.86
CA THR A 68 -11.35 -5.29 5.47
C THR A 68 -10.41 -6.45 5.22
N THR A 69 -10.20 -6.78 3.95
CA THR A 69 -9.23 -7.80 3.53
C THR A 69 -8.33 -7.19 2.47
N LEU A 70 -7.04 -7.50 2.57
CA LEU A 70 -6.03 -7.11 1.61
C LEU A 70 -5.27 -8.36 1.18
N PHE A 71 -4.96 -8.44 -0.11
CA PHE A 71 -4.11 -9.46 -0.68
C PHE A 71 -2.82 -8.83 -1.18
N ALA A 72 -1.70 -9.40 -0.78
CA ALA A 72 -0.38 -9.13 -1.33
C ALA A 72 0.07 -10.34 -2.14
N VAL A 73 0.36 -10.15 -3.42
CA VAL A 73 0.60 -11.26 -4.34
C VAL A 73 1.90 -11.08 -5.11
N ALA A 74 2.74 -12.12 -5.04
CA ALA A 74 3.88 -12.28 -5.94
C ALA A 74 3.42 -13.13 -7.15
N PHE A 75 3.83 -12.75 -8.35
CA PHE A 75 3.47 -13.45 -9.57
C PHE A 75 4.59 -13.38 -10.62
N GLU A 76 4.55 -14.27 -11.59
CA GLU A 76 5.42 -14.25 -12.75
C GLU A 76 4.61 -13.92 -14.02
N SER A 77 5.17 -13.11 -14.93
CA SER A 77 4.53 -12.85 -16.22
C SER A 77 5.52 -12.27 -17.22
N ASN A 78 5.52 -12.83 -18.43
CA ASN A 78 6.31 -12.36 -19.58
C ASN A 78 5.50 -11.45 -20.53
N LYS A 79 4.18 -11.36 -20.34
CA LYS A 79 3.26 -10.56 -21.19
C LYS A 79 2.59 -9.40 -20.45
N GLY A 80 2.81 -9.32 -19.13
CA GLY A 80 2.18 -8.35 -18.24
C GLY A 80 0.94 -8.88 -17.51
N VAL A 81 0.41 -8.07 -16.60
CA VAL A 81 -0.79 -8.36 -15.80
C VAL A 81 -1.99 -7.62 -16.38
N LYS A 82 -3.14 -8.30 -16.47
CA LYS A 82 -4.42 -7.69 -16.84
C LYS A 82 -5.08 -7.04 -15.64
N ASN A 83 -5.22 -7.77 -14.53
CA ASN A 83 -5.65 -7.25 -13.23
C ASN A 83 -5.34 -8.27 -12.11
N ILE A 84 -5.49 -7.82 -10.86
CA ILE A 84 -5.55 -8.66 -9.66
C ILE A 84 -6.97 -8.50 -9.11
N LEU A 85 -7.66 -9.61 -8.90
CA LEU A 85 -9.04 -9.59 -8.41
C LEU A 85 -9.09 -9.31 -6.90
N ALA A 86 -10.28 -9.02 -6.38
CA ALA A 86 -10.53 -8.76 -4.96
C ALA A 86 -10.17 -9.93 -4.03
N ASP A 87 -10.02 -11.16 -4.57
CA ASP A 87 -9.60 -12.36 -3.85
C ASP A 87 -8.09 -12.67 -3.99
N GLY A 88 -7.33 -11.76 -4.60
CA GLY A 88 -5.90 -11.94 -4.88
C GLY A 88 -5.60 -12.73 -6.16
N THR A 89 -6.59 -13.24 -6.89
CA THR A 89 -6.33 -13.97 -8.14
C THR A 89 -5.69 -13.06 -9.19
N VAL A 90 -4.52 -13.43 -9.68
CA VAL A 90 -3.81 -12.69 -10.74
C VAL A 90 -4.25 -13.17 -12.12
N ARG A 91 -4.76 -12.27 -12.95
CA ARG A 91 -5.07 -12.56 -14.37
C ARG A 91 -4.00 -11.93 -15.25
N LEU A 92 -3.30 -12.76 -16.02
CA LEU A 92 -2.26 -12.31 -16.95
C LEU A 92 -2.85 -11.85 -18.29
N LYS A 93 -2.10 -11.01 -19.01
CA LYS A 93 -2.44 -10.67 -20.41
C LYS A 93 -2.19 -11.90 -21.29
N THR A 94 -3.12 -12.17 -22.19
CA THR A 94 -3.01 -13.21 -23.25
C THR A 94 -2.13 -12.74 -24.38
#